data_AF-X1SA46-F1
#
_entry.id   AF-X1SA46-F1
#
_cell.length_a   1.000
_cell.length_b   1.000
_cell.length_c   1.000
_cell.angle_alpha   90.00
_cell.angle_beta   90.00
_cell.angle_gamma   90.00
#
_symmetry.space_group_name_H-M   'P 1'
#
loop_
_entity.id
_entity.type
_entity.pdbx_description
1 polymer ?
#
loop_
_entity_poly.entity_id
_entity_poly.type
_entity_poly.pdbx_seq_one_letter_code
_entity_poly.pdbx_strand_id
1 'polypeptide(L)'
;MESRGFALPDYRNYEYGHKFAYELACKQLAKIGDIDQQCLRSGAECRVIDSRKVVFLKYLNQSYRITLPDINISLADSDEEVPIRYKILILHYFIHAKGTPLTNKLIAYKELPSGAIYFPTFSKRAIKPIVDYFGKEPAQLISVA
;
A
#
# COMPACT_ATOMS: atom_id res chain seq x y z
N MET A 1 -11.27 10.04 28.15
CA MET A 1 -10.44 8.85 27.91
C MET A 1 -9.37 9.28 26.91
N GLU A 2 -8.18 9.63 27.40
CA GLU A 2 -7.12 10.18 26.54
C GLU A 2 -6.62 9.10 25.59
N SER A 3 -6.87 9.28 24.29
CA SER A 3 -6.31 8.46 23.23
C SER A 3 -4.80 8.67 23.17
N ARG A 4 -4.04 7.86 23.93
CA ARG A 4 -2.59 7.72 23.73
C ARG A 4 -2.35 6.99 22.41
N GLY A 5 -2.50 7.71 21.31
CA GLY A 5 -2.09 7.23 19.99
C GLY A 5 -0.60 6.90 20.03
N PHE A 6 -0.23 5.76 19.47
CA PHE A 6 1.17 5.40 19.26
C PHE A 6 1.82 6.47 18.37
N ALA A 7 2.62 7.36 18.95
CA ALA A 7 3.40 8.32 18.19
C ALA A 7 4.48 7.56 17.40
N LEU A 8 4.30 7.48 16.09
CA LEU A 8 5.32 6.93 15.20
C LEU A 8 6.55 7.87 15.18
N PRO A 9 7.77 7.35 15.01
CA PRO A 9 8.97 8.16 14.94
C PRO A 9 8.85 9.25 13.86
N ASP A 10 9.39 10.43 14.14
CA ASP A 10 9.38 11.55 13.22
C ASP A 10 10.37 11.33 12.05
N TYR A 11 9.86 11.34 10.81
CA TYR A 11 10.56 10.92 9.60
C TYR A 11 10.92 12.11 8.67
N ARG A 12 11.32 13.26 9.24
CA ARG A 12 11.58 14.54 8.55
C ARG A 12 12.51 14.51 7.32
N ASN A 13 13.32 13.47 7.10
CA ASN A 13 14.34 13.44 6.03
C ASN A 13 13.97 12.63 4.77
N TYR A 14 12.75 12.11 4.63
CA TYR A 14 12.37 11.24 3.48
C TYR A 14 11.57 11.94 2.38
N GLU A 15 11.15 13.20 2.56
CA GLU A 15 10.25 13.88 1.61
C GLU A 15 10.85 14.02 0.22
N TYR A 16 12.12 14.39 0.12
CA TYR A 16 12.82 14.52 -1.17
C TYR A 16 12.95 13.17 -1.89
N GLY A 17 13.32 12.12 -1.16
CA GLY A 17 13.45 10.76 -1.71
C GLY A 17 12.11 10.20 -2.18
N HIS A 18 11.03 10.45 -1.43
CA HIS A 18 9.68 10.05 -1.84
C HIS A 18 9.19 10.79 -3.08
N LYS A 19 9.43 12.10 -3.17
CA LYS A 19 9.06 12.87 -4.36
C LYS A 19 9.75 12.33 -5.61
N PHE A 20 11.07 12.08 -5.55
CA PHE A 20 11.81 11.52 -6.67
C PHE A 20 11.33 10.11 -7.05
N ALA A 21 11.08 9.24 -6.06
CA ALA A 21 10.54 7.90 -6.30
C ALA A 21 9.16 7.94 -6.97
N TYR A 22 8.30 8.87 -6.55
CA TYR A 22 6.98 9.06 -7.15
C TYR A 22 7.08 9.54 -8.60
N GLU A 23 7.93 10.54 -8.88
CA GLU A 23 8.18 11.02 -10.24
C GLU A 23 8.72 9.92 -11.15
N LEU A 24 9.63 9.07 -10.65
CA LEU A 24 10.15 7.92 -11.40
C LEU A 24 9.06 6.90 -11.71
N ALA A 25 8.21 6.57 -10.72
CA ALA A 25 7.08 5.67 -10.92
C ALA A 25 6.08 6.23 -11.94
N CYS A 26 5.79 7.53 -11.89
CA CYS A 26 4.93 8.19 -12.90
C CYS A 26 5.51 8.06 -14.31
N LYS A 27 6.82 8.33 -14.47
CA LYS A 27 7.52 8.16 -15.76
C LYS A 27 7.53 6.72 -16.26
N GLN A 28 7.56 5.74 -15.36
CA GLN A 28 7.49 4.32 -15.72
C GLN A 28 6.07 3.93 -16.16
N LEU A 29 5.04 4.36 -15.42
CA LEU A 29 3.65 4.12 -15.78
C LEU A 29 3.29 4.76 -17.13
N ALA A 30 3.75 5.98 -17.41
CA ALA A 30 3.54 6.64 -18.69
C ALA A 30 4.14 5.89 -19.90
N LYS A 31 5.08 4.96 -19.67
CA LYS A 31 5.67 4.10 -20.71
C LYS A 31 4.90 2.80 -20.94
N ILE A 32 3.90 2.49 -20.11
CA ILE A 32 3.05 1.32 -20.30
C ILE A 32 2.09 1.60 -21.45
N GLY A 33 2.30 0.92 -22.58
CA GLY A 33 1.46 1.10 -23.77
C GLY A 33 0.06 0.50 -23.63
N ASP A 34 -0.06 -0.64 -22.94
CA ASP A 34 -1.33 -1.34 -22.76
C ASP A 34 -1.75 -1.34 -21.27
N ILE A 35 -2.52 -0.32 -20.91
CA ILE A 35 -3.08 -0.17 -19.56
C ILE A 35 -4.10 -1.25 -19.25
N ASP A 36 -4.86 -1.73 -20.23
CA ASP A 36 -5.94 -2.68 -20.00
C ASP A 36 -5.34 -4.05 -19.65
N GLN A 37 -4.29 -4.47 -20.36
CA GLN A 37 -3.50 -5.64 -20.00
C GLN A 37 -2.82 -5.50 -18.63
N GLN A 38 -2.37 -4.30 -18.26
CA GLN A 38 -1.78 -4.08 -16.94
C GLN A 38 -2.82 -4.13 -15.82
N CYS A 39 -4.05 -3.70 -16.08
CA CYS A 39 -5.17 -3.89 -15.15
C CYS A 39 -5.45 -5.37 -14.91
N LEU A 40 -5.47 -6.20 -15.96
CA LEU A 40 -5.60 -7.65 -15.83
C LEU A 40 -4.48 -8.26 -14.97
N ARG A 41 -3.23 -7.84 -15.16
CA ARG A 41 -2.08 -8.34 -14.39
C ARG A 41 -2.08 -7.94 -12.91
N SER A 42 -2.68 -6.80 -12.60
CA SER A 42 -2.74 -6.25 -11.24
C SER A 42 -4.05 -6.55 -10.52
N GLY A 43 -5.01 -7.20 -11.20
CA GLY A 43 -6.36 -7.36 -10.67
C GLY A 43 -7.09 -6.02 -10.48
N ALA A 44 -6.64 -4.97 -11.16
CA ALA A 44 -7.28 -3.66 -11.14
C ALA A 44 -8.43 -3.60 -12.16
N GLU A 45 -9.38 -2.71 -11.92
CA GLU A 45 -10.48 -2.43 -12.85
C GLU A 45 -10.18 -1.16 -13.63
N CYS A 46 -10.31 -1.18 -14.95
CA CYS A 46 -10.18 0.01 -15.80
C CYS A 46 -11.57 0.49 -16.21
N ARG A 47 -11.84 1.78 -16.05
CA ARG A 47 -13.08 2.43 -16.53
C ARG A 47 -12.74 3.72 -17.26
N VAL A 48 -13.62 4.15 -18.15
CA VAL A 48 -13.52 5.48 -18.78
C VAL A 48 -14.53 6.39 -18.08
N ILE A 49 -14.05 7.47 -17.48
CA ILE A 49 -14.85 8.50 -16.80
C ILE A 49 -14.42 9.84 -17.37
N ASP A 50 -15.37 10.66 -17.82
CA ASP A 50 -15.11 11.98 -18.42
C ASP A 50 -14.04 11.94 -19.53
N SER A 51 -14.12 10.93 -20.40
CA SER A 51 -13.15 10.68 -21.49
C SER A 51 -11.71 10.40 -21.03
N ARG A 52 -11.49 10.09 -19.74
CA ARG A 52 -10.20 9.71 -19.17
C ARG A 52 -10.24 8.26 -18.70
N LYS A 53 -9.12 7.53 -18.87
CA LYS A 53 -8.96 6.20 -18.26
C LYS A 53 -8.70 6.34 -16.77
N VAL A 54 -9.45 5.59 -15.96
CA VAL A 54 -9.37 5.56 -14.51
C VAL A 54 -9.20 4.11 -14.08
N VAL A 55 -8.08 3.84 -13.39
CA VAL A 55 -7.75 2.51 -12.86
C VAL A 55 -8.14 2.46 -11.39
N PHE A 56 -8.91 1.46 -10.98
CA PHE A 56 -9.33 1.23 -9.61
C PHE A 56 -8.57 0.03 -9.01
N LEU A 57 -7.96 0.24 -7.84
CA LEU A 57 -7.19 -0.77 -7.11
C LEU A 57 -7.53 -0.73 -5.61
N LYS A 58 -7.57 -1.90 -4.97
CA LYS A 58 -7.63 -1.99 -3.51
C LYS A 58 -6.24 -1.98 -2.89
N TYR A 59 -6.02 -1.12 -1.91
CA TYR A 59 -4.84 -1.11 -1.05
C TYR A 59 -5.28 -1.01 0.41
N LEU A 60 -4.84 -1.96 1.24
CA LEU A 60 -5.27 -2.08 2.65
C LEU A 60 -6.80 -1.99 2.84
N ASN A 61 -7.53 -2.73 1.99
CA ASN A 61 -8.99 -2.78 1.96
C ASN A 61 -9.72 -1.45 1.65
N GLN A 62 -8.98 -0.42 1.21
CA GLN A 62 -9.54 0.83 0.70
C GLN A 62 -9.41 0.91 -0.82
N SER A 63 -10.38 1.52 -1.49
CA SER A 63 -10.40 1.67 -2.94
C SER A 63 -9.71 2.97 -3.34
N TYR A 64 -8.74 2.88 -4.24
CA TYR A 64 -8.01 3.99 -4.81
C TYR A 64 -8.23 4.06 -6.32
N ARG A 65 -8.22 5.27 -6.87
CA ARG A 65 -8.28 5.52 -8.31
C ARG A 65 -7.01 6.20 -8.80
N ILE A 66 -6.52 5.76 -9.96
CA ILE A 66 -5.41 6.35 -10.71
C ILE A 66 -5.99 6.94 -12.00
N THR A 67 -6.00 8.27 -12.10
CA THR A 67 -6.51 8.97 -13.28
C THR A 67 -5.39 9.22 -14.29
N LEU A 68 -5.56 8.74 -15.51
CA LEU A 68 -4.62 8.91 -16.63
C LEU A 68 -5.08 10.03 -17.57
N PRO A 69 -4.15 10.72 -18.29
CA PRO A 69 -2.70 10.49 -18.33
C PRO A 69 -1.90 11.20 -17.22
N ASP A 70 -2.56 12.03 -16.40
CA ASP A 70 -1.90 12.89 -15.41
C ASP A 70 -1.29 12.14 -14.22
N ILE A 71 -1.66 10.86 -14.03
CA ILE A 71 -1.24 9.99 -12.91
C ILE A 71 -1.52 10.68 -11.58
N ASN A 72 -2.81 10.96 -11.36
CA ASN A 72 -3.31 11.42 -10.07
C ASN A 72 -3.91 10.26 -9.29
N ILE A 73 -3.51 10.11 -8.01
CA ILE A 73 -3.97 9.04 -7.12
C ILE A 73 -4.80 9.65 -6.01
N SER A 74 -6.05 9.22 -5.93
CA SER A 74 -7.01 9.63 -4.91
C SER A 74 -7.77 8.42 -4.36
N LEU A 75 -8.42 8.59 -3.22
CA LEU A 75 -9.40 7.64 -2.73
C LEU A 75 -10.62 7.65 -3.67
N ALA A 76 -11.28 6.51 -3.83
CA ALA A 76 -12.49 6.42 -4.62
C ALA A 76 -13.71 7.03 -3.90
N ASP A 77 -13.72 6.94 -2.57
CA ASP A 77 -14.88 7.23 -1.71
C ASP A 77 -14.67 8.47 -0.81
N SER A 78 -13.55 9.19 -0.96
CA SER A 78 -13.21 10.35 -0.13
C SER A 78 -12.27 11.31 -0.88
N ASP A 79 -12.29 12.58 -0.48
CA ASP A 79 -11.40 13.63 -0.98
C ASP A 79 -10.16 13.82 -0.08
N GLU A 80 -9.92 12.92 0.88
CA GLU A 80 -8.71 12.93 1.71
C GLU A 80 -7.43 12.79 0.87
N GLU A 81 -6.41 13.58 1.23
CA GLU A 81 -5.10 13.57 0.60
C GLU A 81 -4.41 12.21 0.83
N VAL A 82 -4.10 11.50 -0.25
CA VAL A 82 -3.38 10.23 -0.16
C VAL A 82 -1.90 10.50 0.18
N PRO A 83 -1.35 9.92 1.27
CA PRO A 83 0.06 10.09 1.61
C PRO A 83 0.98 9.63 0.47
N ILE A 84 2.06 10.39 0.21
CA ILE A 84 3.00 10.10 -0.90
C ILE A 84 3.55 8.66 -0.86
N ARG A 85 3.74 8.10 0.33
CA ARG A 85 4.18 6.71 0.51
C ARG A 85 3.19 5.70 -0.06
N TYR A 86 1.89 5.94 0.10
CA TYR A 86 0.85 5.08 -0.46
C TYR A 86 0.77 5.24 -1.97
N LYS A 87 0.85 6.48 -2.46
CA LYS A 87 0.94 6.78 -3.89
C LYS A 87 2.08 5.99 -4.55
N ILE A 88 3.27 5.97 -3.94
CA ILE A 88 4.43 5.20 -4.42
C ILE A 88 4.17 3.69 -4.40
N LEU A 89 3.68 3.13 -3.29
CA LEU A 89 3.44 1.69 -3.16
C LEU A 89 2.38 1.18 -4.14
N ILE A 90 1.31 1.93 -4.32
CA ILE A 90 0.23 1.63 -5.28
C ILE A 90 0.79 1.62 -6.71
N LEU A 91 1.55 2.64 -7.11
CA LEU A 91 2.16 2.67 -8.44
C LEU A 91 3.17 1.55 -8.62
N HIS A 92 4.03 1.31 -7.64
CA HIS A 92 5.05 0.27 -7.73
C HIS A 92 4.41 -1.11 -7.91
N TYR A 93 3.34 -1.40 -7.15
CA TYR A 93 2.54 -2.59 -7.36
C TYR A 93 1.95 -2.62 -8.78
N PHE A 94 1.22 -1.57 -9.18
CA PHE A 94 0.52 -1.54 -10.46
C PHE A 94 1.48 -1.70 -11.64
N ILE A 95 2.65 -1.05 -11.63
CA ILE A 95 3.65 -1.10 -12.70
C ILE A 95 4.31 -2.49 -12.80
N HIS A 96 4.61 -3.12 -11.66
CA HIS A 96 5.38 -4.37 -11.62
C HIS A 96 4.51 -5.63 -11.52
N ALA A 97 3.18 -5.48 -11.46
CA ALA A 97 2.27 -6.61 -11.43
C ALA A 97 2.47 -7.51 -12.66
N LYS A 98 2.69 -8.80 -12.40
CA LYS A 98 2.98 -9.81 -13.44
C LYS A 98 1.76 -10.65 -13.83
N GLY A 99 0.64 -10.53 -13.11
CA GLY A 99 -0.52 -11.43 -13.27
C GLY A 99 -0.31 -12.82 -12.69
N THR A 100 0.72 -13.02 -11.86
CA THR A 100 0.95 -14.29 -11.17
C THR A 100 -0.16 -14.50 -10.13
N PRO A 101 -0.90 -15.63 -10.19
CA PRO A 101 -1.98 -15.88 -9.24
C PRO A 101 -1.44 -16.09 -7.82
N LEU A 102 -2.26 -15.79 -6.83
CA LEU A 102 -1.93 -16.05 -5.43
C LEU A 102 -1.82 -17.57 -5.20
N THR A 103 -0.77 -17.99 -4.49
CA THR A 103 -0.58 -19.38 -4.10
C THR A 103 -1.51 -19.82 -2.95
N ASN A 104 -2.20 -18.87 -2.32
CA ASN A 104 -3.01 -19.04 -1.10
C ASN A 104 -2.26 -19.66 0.08
N LYS A 105 -0.92 -19.64 0.06
CA LYS A 105 -0.08 -20.06 1.18
C LYS A 105 0.29 -18.85 2.03
N LEU A 106 -0.12 -18.86 3.29
CA LEU A 106 0.33 -17.88 4.27
C LEU A 106 1.79 -18.14 4.64
N ILE A 107 2.57 -17.07 4.71
CA ILE A 107 3.96 -17.08 5.17
C ILE A 107 4.14 -16.01 6.25
N ALA A 108 5.00 -16.28 7.23
CA ALA A 108 5.42 -15.30 8.22
C ALA A 108 6.47 -14.35 7.62
N TYR A 109 6.58 -13.14 8.19
CA TYR A 109 7.58 -12.15 7.76
C TYR A 109 9.01 -12.71 7.69
N LYS A 110 9.39 -13.58 8.64
CA LYS A 110 10.72 -14.21 8.69
C LYS A 110 11.02 -15.17 7.54
N GLU A 111 10.00 -15.61 6.81
CA GLU A 111 10.13 -16.52 5.66
C GLU A 111 10.37 -15.76 4.34
N LEU A 112 10.27 -14.43 4.34
CA LEU A 112 10.65 -13.62 3.19
C LEU A 112 12.17 -13.74 2.92
N PRO A 113 12.61 -13.63 1.66
CA PRO A 113 14.02 -13.46 1.34
C PRO A 113 14.61 -12.32 2.18
N SER A 114 15.68 -12.60 2.92
CA SER A 114 16.32 -11.67 3.87
C SER A 114 15.44 -11.19 5.05
N GLY A 115 14.21 -11.69 5.19
CA GLY A 115 13.28 -11.31 6.26
C GLY A 115 13.76 -11.70 7.65
N ALA A 116 14.47 -12.83 7.76
CA ALA A 116 15.05 -13.30 9.03
C ALA A 116 16.01 -12.28 9.67
N ILE A 117 16.75 -11.51 8.86
CA ILE A 117 17.73 -10.52 9.33
C ILE A 117 17.01 -9.35 10.00
N TYR A 118 15.90 -8.88 9.44
CA TYR A 118 15.12 -7.76 9.98
C TYR A 118 14.05 -8.19 11.00
N PHE A 119 13.76 -9.49 11.09
CA PHE A 119 12.69 -10.02 11.94
C PHE A 119 12.76 -9.56 13.41
N PRO A 120 13.93 -9.47 14.08
CA PRO A 120 13.98 -8.95 15.45
C PRO A 120 13.42 -7.53 15.58
N THR A 121 13.71 -6.65 14.62
CA THR A 121 13.20 -5.27 14.59
C THR A 121 11.71 -5.24 14.27
N PHE A 122 11.28 -6.02 13.28
CA PHE A 122 9.85 -6.16 12.94
C PHE A 122 9.04 -6.66 14.14
N SER A 123 9.49 -7.73 14.80
CA SER A 123 8.82 -8.31 15.97
C SER A 123 8.65 -7.29 17.09
N LYS A 124 9.71 -6.52 17.41
CA LYS A 124 9.65 -5.46 18.42
C LYS A 124 8.65 -4.35 18.10
N ARG A 125 8.45 -4.02 16.81
CA ARG A 125 7.60 -2.89 16.38
C ARG A 125 6.17 -3.26 16.05
N ALA A 126 5.92 -4.48 15.56
CA ALA A 126 4.63 -4.90 15.05
C ALA A 126 3.95 -5.98 15.91
N ILE A 127 4.73 -6.94 16.45
CA ILE A 127 4.18 -8.08 17.20
C ILE A 127 4.12 -7.76 18.69
N LYS A 128 5.25 -7.32 19.26
CA LYS A 128 5.39 -7.08 20.70
C LYS A 128 4.34 -6.10 21.26
N PRO A 129 4.00 -4.97 20.61
CA PRO A 129 2.97 -4.08 21.15
C PRO A 129 1.60 -4.73 21.27
N ILE A 130 1.22 -5.57 20.30
CA ILE A 130 -0.05 -6.31 20.33
C ILE A 130 -0.03 -7.36 21.45
N VAL A 131 1.06 -8.12 21.57
CA VAL A 131 1.21 -9.15 22.60
C VAL A 131 1.28 -8.54 24.01
N ASP A 132 2.01 -7.45 24.19
CA ASP A 132 2.15 -6.79 25.48
C ASP A 132 0.80 -6.24 25.99
N TYR A 133 -0.04 -5.74 25.08
CA TYR A 133 -1.35 -5.19 25.41
C TYR A 133 -2.43 -6.28 25.56
N PHE A 134 -2.58 -7.15 24.57
CA PHE A 134 -3.69 -8.13 24.50
C PHE A 134 -3.31 -9.53 25.01
N GLY A 135 -2.03 -9.83 25.26
CA GLY A 135 -1.57 -11.20 25.49
C GLY A 135 -2.13 -11.86 26.76
N LYS A 136 -2.55 -11.09 27.76
CA LYS A 136 -3.21 -11.62 28.96
C LYS A 136 -4.70 -11.94 28.73
N GLU A 137 -5.36 -11.20 27.84
CA GLU A 137 -6.77 -11.38 27.52
C GLU A 137 -7.01 -11.19 26.00
N PRO A 138 -6.67 -12.21 25.18
CA PRO A 138 -6.72 -12.09 23.73
C PRO A 138 -8.11 -11.75 23.16
N ALA A 139 -9.19 -12.07 23.90
CA ALA A 139 -10.56 -11.75 23.51
C ALA A 139 -10.79 -10.23 23.34
N GLN A 140 -10.07 -9.39 24.09
CA GLN A 140 -10.19 -7.92 23.96
C GLN A 140 -9.78 -7.42 22.57
N LEU A 141 -8.90 -8.12 21.86
CA LEU A 141 -8.49 -7.74 20.51
C LEU A 141 -9.68 -7.74 19.53
N ILE A 142 -10.60 -8.69 19.69
CA ILE A 142 -11.79 -8.80 18.83
C ILE A 142 -12.74 -7.62 19.07
N SER A 143 -12.81 -7.11 20.31
CA SER A 143 -13.72 -6.02 20.66
C SER A 143 -13.34 -4.65 20.11
N VAL A 144 -12.09 -4.48 19.65
CA VAL A 144 -11.54 -3.22 19.14
C VAL A 144 -11.20 -3.25 17.65
N ALA A 145 -11.39 -4.39 17.00
CA ALA A 145 -11.14 -4.60 15.57
C ALA A 145 -12.41 -4.30 14.76
#